data_AF-A0A447GFM8-F1
#
_entry.id   AF-A0A447GFM8-F1
#
_cell.length_a   1.000
_cell.length_b   1.000
_cell.length_c   1.000
_cell.angle_alpha   90.00
_cell.angle_beta   90.00
_cell.angle_gamma   90.00
#
_symmetry.space_group_name_H-M   'P 1'
#
loop_
_entity.id
_entity.type
_entity.pdbx_description
1 polymer ?
#
loop_
_entity_poly.entity_id
_entity_poly.type
_entity_poly.pdbx_seq_one_letter_code
_entity_poly.pdbx_strand_id
1 'polypeptide(L)'
;MSLVDLALLPFRIARQVAEVVLPPGQRSPTPPAELIVVDGMPEGAPPAARRPEPALPVPVGWPFGEEFPRTCGAARVAGGALFWTDFIYDDHGATGLPVGDLKIQAPPRGTYVYPDGPAAGNGADIFRVALGLTESHTWWRVD
;
A
#
# COMPACT_ATOMS: atom_id res chain seq x y z
N MET A 1 27.66 18.94 -32.36
CA MET A 1 26.44 19.54 -32.96
C MET A 1 26.64 19.60 -34.47
N SER A 2 25.70 19.06 -35.25
CA SER A 2 25.79 19.06 -36.72
C SER A 2 25.27 20.39 -37.31
N LEU A 3 25.79 20.82 -38.47
CA LEU A 3 25.25 21.99 -39.21
C LEU A 3 23.76 21.84 -39.54
N VAL A 4 23.29 20.60 -39.70
CA VAL A 4 21.88 20.28 -39.90
C VAL A 4 21.05 20.56 -38.64
N ASP A 5 21.59 20.28 -37.45
CA ASP A 5 20.91 20.60 -36.19
C ASP A 5 20.81 22.11 -35.96
N LEU A 6 21.83 22.87 -36.37
CA LEU A 6 21.82 24.32 -36.28
C LEU A 6 20.81 24.94 -37.26
N ALA A 7 20.72 24.40 -38.48
CA ALA A 7 19.77 24.86 -39.50
C ALA A 7 18.31 24.58 -39.13
N LEU A 8 18.04 23.48 -38.41
CA LEU A 8 16.69 23.08 -37.99
C LEU A 8 16.27 23.67 -36.64
N LEU A 9 17.19 24.33 -35.92
CA LEU A 9 16.94 24.93 -34.62
C LEU A 9 15.73 25.89 -34.60
N PRO A 10 15.53 26.79 -35.59
CA PRO A 10 14.40 27.71 -35.59
C PRO A 10 13.05 26.97 -35.67
N PHE A 11 12.99 25.89 -36.44
CA PHE A 11 11.78 25.07 -36.57
C PHE A 11 11.46 24.29 -35.30
N ARG A 12 12.48 23.77 -34.60
CA ARG A 12 12.29 23.09 -33.31
C ARG A 12 11.80 24.06 -32.23
N ILE A 13 12.36 25.26 -32.17
CA ILE A 13 11.93 26.32 -31.25
C ILE A 13 10.48 26.74 -31.59
N ALA A 14 10.17 26.97 -32.85
CA ALA A 14 8.82 27.33 -33.27
C ALA A 14 7.79 26.25 -32.90
N ARG A 15 8.13 24.96 -33.05
CA ARG A 15 7.26 23.85 -32.66
C ARG A 15 7.04 23.79 -31.15
N GLN A 16 8.09 23.94 -30.34
CA GLN A 16 7.96 23.99 -28.88
C GLN A 16 7.13 25.18 -28.40
N VAL A 17 7.32 26.36 -29.00
CA VAL A 17 6.50 27.54 -28.70
C VAL A 17 5.04 27.30 -29.08
N ALA A 18 4.78 26.68 -30.23
CA ALA A 18 3.41 26.32 -30.62
C ALA A 18 2.77 25.31 -29.66
N GLU A 19 3.51 24.30 -29.20
CA GLU A 19 3.04 23.31 -28.20
C GLU A 19 2.75 23.95 -26.83
N VAL A 20 3.44 25.04 -26.47
CA VAL A 20 3.26 25.75 -25.18
C VAL A 20 2.15 26.81 -25.26
N VAL A 21 2.01 27.50 -26.39
CA VAL A 21 1.07 28.62 -26.55
C VAL A 21 -0.33 28.16 -26.99
N LEU A 22 -0.42 27.03 -27.71
CA LEU A 22 -1.71 26.45 -28.02
C LEU A 22 -2.26 25.77 -26.76
N PRO A 23 -3.43 26.19 -26.23
CA PRO A 23 -4.07 25.42 -25.18
C PRO A 23 -4.25 23.99 -25.70
N PRO A 24 -3.95 22.95 -24.89
CA PRO A 24 -4.20 21.58 -25.30
C PRO A 24 -5.67 21.54 -25.74
N GLY A 25 -5.90 21.26 -27.02
CA GLY A 25 -7.26 21.22 -27.56
C GLY A 25 -8.08 20.38 -26.60
N GLN A 26 -9.18 20.93 -26.07
CA GLN A 26 -10.01 20.29 -25.06
C GLN A 26 -10.35 18.88 -25.55
N ARG A 27 -9.57 17.88 -25.13
CA ARG A 27 -9.96 16.50 -25.31
C ARG A 27 -11.21 16.39 -24.47
N SER A 28 -12.33 16.14 -25.14
CA SER A 28 -13.54 15.76 -24.43
C SER A 28 -13.15 14.64 -23.48
N PRO A 29 -13.47 14.74 -22.18
CA PRO A 29 -13.12 13.68 -21.24
C PRO A 29 -13.69 12.37 -21.80
N THR A 30 -12.85 11.34 -21.88
CA THR A 30 -13.32 10.00 -22.20
C THR A 30 -14.47 9.70 -21.24
N PRO A 31 -15.66 9.30 -21.73
CA PRO A 31 -16.74 8.88 -20.85
C PRO A 31 -16.19 7.86 -19.85
N PRO A 32 -16.49 7.98 -18.54
CA PRO A 32 -16.04 6.99 -17.58
C PRO A 32 -16.51 5.62 -18.05
N ALA A 33 -15.58 4.68 -18.16
CA ALA A 33 -15.93 3.30 -18.44
C ALA A 33 -16.93 2.83 -17.38
N GLU A 34 -17.93 2.06 -17.81
CA GLU A 34 -18.89 1.46 -16.88
C GLU A 34 -18.12 0.57 -15.89
N LEU A 35 -18.34 0.78 -14.58
CA LEU A 35 -17.72 -0.05 -13.55
C LEU A 35 -18.39 -1.42 -13.57
N ILE A 36 -17.70 -2.42 -14.12
CA ILE A 36 -18.16 -3.80 -14.07
C ILE A 36 -17.89 -4.34 -12.67
N VAL A 37 -18.93 -4.83 -12.00
CA VAL A 37 -18.86 -5.43 -10.66
C VAL A 37 -19.17 -6.91 -10.77
N VAL A 38 -18.24 -7.75 -10.32
CA VAL A 38 -18.34 -9.20 -10.27
C VAL A 38 -18.29 -9.62 -8.80
N ASP A 39 -19.35 -10.28 -8.33
CA ASP A 39 -19.47 -10.75 -6.93
C ASP A 39 -19.23 -9.64 -5.87
N GLY A 40 -19.69 -8.42 -6.17
CA GLY A 40 -19.52 -7.25 -5.29
C GLY A 40 -18.16 -6.57 -5.37
N MET A 41 -17.23 -7.05 -6.21
CA MET A 41 -15.91 -6.47 -6.41
C MET A 41 -15.73 -5.95 -7.84
N PRO A 42 -14.94 -4.90 -8.08
CA PRO A 42 -14.61 -4.46 -9.44
C PRO A 42 -14.02 -5.59 -10.28
N GLU A 43 -14.34 -5.58 -11.58
CA GLU A 43 -13.65 -6.43 -12.55
C GLU A 43 -12.13 -6.21 -12.45
N GLY A 44 -11.37 -7.31 -12.52
CA GLY A 44 -9.91 -7.27 -12.33
C GLY A 44 -9.43 -7.23 -10.87
N ALA A 45 -10.34 -7.19 -9.88
CA ALA A 45 -9.95 -7.32 -8.49
C ALA A 45 -9.12 -8.61 -8.27
N PRO A 46 -7.97 -8.53 -7.56
CA PRO A 46 -7.08 -9.66 -7.40
C PRO A 46 -7.81 -10.81 -6.69
N PRO A 47 -7.51 -12.09 -7.02
CA PRO A 47 -8.16 -13.23 -6.39
C PRO A 47 -8.11 -13.20 -4.85
N ALA A 48 -7.04 -12.62 -4.29
CA ALA A 48 -6.90 -12.44 -2.85
C ALA A 48 -8.02 -11.61 -2.23
N ALA A 49 -8.50 -10.58 -2.92
CA ALA A 49 -9.57 -9.69 -2.44
C ALA A 49 -10.97 -10.34 -2.48
N ARG A 50 -11.09 -11.51 -3.12
CA ARG A 50 -12.33 -12.28 -3.19
C ARG A 50 -12.40 -13.39 -2.14
N ARG A 51 -11.31 -13.65 -1.42
CA ARG A 51 -11.29 -14.66 -0.37
C ARG A 51 -11.98 -14.11 0.88
N PRO A 52 -12.70 -14.95 1.65
CA PRO A 52 -13.20 -14.53 2.95
C PRO A 52 -12.03 -14.13 3.83
N GLU A 53 -12.27 -13.16 4.70
CA GLU A 53 -11.29 -12.74 5.68
C GLU A 53 -10.95 -13.90 6.63
N PRO A 54 -9.67 -14.21 6.88
CA PRO A 54 -9.29 -15.23 7.84
C PRO A 54 -9.84 -14.89 9.23
N ALA A 55 -10.45 -15.88 9.88
CA ALA A 55 -10.76 -15.78 11.29
C ALA A 55 -9.46 -15.89 12.10
N LEU A 56 -9.24 -14.93 13.00
CA LEU A 56 -8.08 -14.89 13.87
C LEU A 56 -8.49 -15.39 15.26
N PRO A 57 -7.64 -16.18 15.95
CA PRO A 57 -7.97 -16.66 17.28
C PRO A 57 -8.09 -15.49 18.27
N VAL A 58 -9.04 -15.61 19.20
CA VAL A 58 -9.19 -14.67 20.32
C VAL A 58 -8.52 -15.28 21.54
N PRO A 59 -7.57 -14.59 22.21
CA PRO A 59 -6.97 -15.09 23.44
C PRO A 59 -8.02 -15.37 24.51
N VAL A 60 -7.88 -16.50 25.21
CA VAL A 60 -8.79 -16.90 26.29
C VAL A 60 -8.81 -15.81 27.37
N GLY A 61 -10.00 -15.37 27.74
CA GLY A 61 -10.20 -14.36 28.79
C GLY A 61 -10.10 -12.91 28.32
N TRP A 62 -9.81 -12.64 27.04
CA TRP A 62 -9.89 -11.29 26.47
C TRP A 62 -11.33 -10.76 26.61
N PRO A 63 -11.56 -9.67 27.38
CA PRO A 63 -12.92 -9.26 27.72
C PRO A 63 -13.51 -8.25 26.73
N PHE A 64 -12.74 -7.83 25.72
CA PHE A 64 -13.15 -6.84 24.71
C PHE A 64 -13.48 -7.51 23.37
N GLY A 65 -14.06 -6.75 22.44
CA GLY A 65 -14.38 -7.23 21.09
C GLY A 65 -13.15 -7.42 20.17
N GLU A 66 -13.44 -7.71 18.89
CA GLU A 66 -12.49 -7.83 17.78
C GLU A 66 -12.61 -6.62 16.84
N GLU A 67 -12.30 -5.42 17.35
CA GLU A 67 -12.58 -4.16 16.63
C GLU A 67 -11.33 -3.54 15.99
N PHE A 68 -10.31 -4.36 15.73
CA PHE A 68 -9.09 -3.95 15.05
C PHE A 68 -9.36 -3.29 13.70
N PRO A 69 -8.76 -2.11 13.42
CA PRO A 69 -8.77 -1.53 12.09
C PRO A 69 -8.24 -2.51 11.04
N ARG A 70 -8.80 -2.45 9.83
CA ARG A 70 -8.33 -3.28 8.68
C ARG A 70 -7.26 -2.58 7.85
N THR A 71 -6.76 -1.44 8.33
CA THR A 71 -5.79 -0.58 7.64
C THR A 71 -4.63 -0.28 8.58
N CYS A 72 -3.40 -0.34 8.08
CA CYS A 72 -2.19 -0.05 8.85
C CYS A 72 -2.18 1.37 9.43
N GLY A 73 -1.42 1.57 10.51
CA GLY A 73 -1.18 2.86 11.14
C GLY A 73 -2.39 3.51 11.84
N ALA A 74 -3.57 2.89 11.80
CA ALA A 74 -4.77 3.42 12.41
C ALA A 74 -5.03 2.79 13.77
N ALA A 75 -5.30 3.63 14.77
CA ALA A 75 -5.83 3.19 16.06
C ALA A 75 -7.33 3.51 16.15
N ARG A 76 -8.08 2.67 16.87
CA ARG A 76 -9.50 2.84 17.14
C ARG A 76 -9.76 2.56 18.62
N VAL A 77 -10.55 3.43 19.26
CA VAL A 77 -11.10 3.14 20.58
C VAL A 77 -12.51 2.57 20.41
N ALA A 78 -12.75 1.39 20.97
CA ALA A 78 -14.07 0.78 20.97
C ALA A 78 -14.23 -0.21 22.14
N GLY A 79 -15.45 -0.41 22.62
CA GLY A 79 -15.74 -1.37 23.69
C GLY A 79 -14.94 -1.20 25.00
N GLY A 80 -14.26 -0.06 25.23
CA GLY A 80 -13.37 0.15 26.38
C GLY A 80 -11.89 -0.21 26.14
N ALA A 81 -11.50 -0.53 24.92
CA ALA A 81 -10.12 -0.81 24.52
C ALA A 81 -9.66 0.05 23.34
N LEU A 82 -8.37 0.33 23.30
CA LEU A 82 -7.65 0.86 22.14
C LEU A 82 -7.16 -0.32 21.30
N PHE A 83 -7.59 -0.39 20.04
CA PHE A 83 -7.15 -1.36 19.05
C PHE A 83 -6.25 -0.66 18.03
N TRP A 84 -5.10 -1.24 17.74
CA TRP A 84 -4.14 -0.70 16.79
C TRP A 84 -3.62 -1.82 15.88
N THR A 85 -3.49 -1.51 14.60
CA THR A 85 -2.89 -2.40 13.61
C THR A 85 -1.84 -1.65 12.84
N ASP A 86 -0.69 -2.29 12.61
CA ASP A 86 0.36 -1.71 11.79
C ASP A 86 1.17 -2.82 11.11
N PHE A 87 2.00 -2.43 10.13
CA PHE A 87 2.91 -3.36 9.50
C PHE A 87 4.17 -3.54 10.36
N ILE A 88 4.60 -4.78 10.55
CA ILE A 88 5.91 -5.07 11.15
C ILE A 88 7.01 -4.53 10.23
N TYR A 89 6.82 -4.66 8.91
CA TYR A 89 7.69 -4.12 7.87
C TYR A 89 6.86 -3.59 6.69
N ASP A 90 7.20 -2.41 6.19
CA ASP A 90 6.69 -1.86 4.92
C ASP A 90 7.65 -2.29 3.80
N ASP A 91 7.33 -3.38 3.10
CA ASP A 91 7.93 -4.00 1.90
C ASP A 91 9.45 -4.35 1.96
N HIS A 92 10.24 -3.67 2.79
CA HIS A 92 11.69 -3.76 2.87
C HIS A 92 12.29 -3.58 4.29
N GLY A 93 11.53 -3.15 5.30
CA GLY A 93 11.97 -3.13 6.70
C GLY A 93 13.10 -2.13 7.02
N ALA A 94 13.94 -2.41 8.02
CA ALA A 94 15.01 -1.49 8.44
C ALA A 94 16.16 -1.43 7.43
N THR A 95 16.72 -0.24 7.20
CA THR A 95 17.92 -0.04 6.35
C THR A 95 19.16 -0.62 7.01
N GLY A 96 19.74 -1.66 6.40
CA GLY A 96 21.00 -2.28 6.78
C GLY A 96 21.90 -2.58 5.58
N LEU A 97 22.70 -3.65 5.66
CA LEU A 97 23.50 -4.12 4.53
C LEU A 97 22.61 -4.88 3.52
N PRO A 98 22.60 -4.52 2.23
CA PRO A 98 21.79 -5.21 1.24
C PRO A 98 22.14 -6.70 1.17
N VAL A 99 21.12 -7.55 1.16
CA VAL A 99 21.25 -8.99 0.93
C VAL A 99 20.72 -9.30 -0.47
N GLY A 100 21.57 -9.81 -1.36
CA GLY A 100 21.19 -10.22 -2.73
C GLY A 100 21.35 -9.15 -3.82
N ASP A 101 20.93 -9.48 -5.04
CA ASP A 101 21.06 -8.62 -6.24
C ASP A 101 20.05 -7.46 -6.21
N LEU A 102 20.56 -6.23 -6.25
CA LEU A 102 19.77 -4.99 -6.33
C LEU A 102 18.98 -4.95 -7.65
N LYS A 103 17.69 -5.26 -7.60
CA LYS A 103 16.80 -5.05 -8.75
C LYS A 103 16.34 -3.59 -8.81
N ILE A 104 16.49 -2.99 -9.99
CA ILE A 104 16.08 -1.60 -10.30
C ILE A 104 14.55 -1.56 -10.52
N GLN A 105 13.79 -1.83 -9.48
CA GLN A 105 12.47 -1.21 -9.29
C GLN A 105 12.59 -0.31 -8.05
N ALA A 106 11.55 0.47 -7.70
CA ALA A 106 11.62 1.52 -6.67
C ALA A 106 12.59 1.16 -5.53
N PRO A 107 13.58 2.02 -5.19
CA PRO A 107 14.70 1.61 -4.35
C PRO A 107 14.20 0.90 -3.10
N PRO A 108 14.56 -0.38 -2.88
CA PRO A 108 14.08 -1.12 -1.73
C PRO A 108 14.49 -0.36 -0.47
N ARG A 109 13.52 0.14 0.29
CA ARG A 109 13.79 0.88 1.54
C ARG A 109 13.87 -0.10 2.70
N GLY A 110 15.02 -0.74 2.81
CA GLY A 110 15.34 -1.67 3.89
C GLY A 110 15.96 -2.98 3.39
N THR A 111 16.54 -3.74 4.30
CA THR A 111 17.38 -4.91 3.96
C THR A 111 16.94 -6.19 4.65
N TYR A 112 15.80 -6.18 5.32
CA TYR A 112 15.25 -7.39 5.92
C TYR A 112 14.44 -8.13 4.86
N VAL A 113 14.72 -9.43 4.73
CA VAL A 113 13.99 -10.34 3.85
C VAL A 113 13.44 -11.48 4.70
N TYR A 114 12.24 -11.95 4.36
CA TYR A 114 11.73 -13.18 4.95
C TYR A 114 12.64 -14.35 4.55
N PRO A 115 12.90 -15.31 5.45
CA PRO A 115 13.58 -16.53 5.08
C PRO A 115 12.75 -17.32 4.06
N ASP A 116 13.43 -18.11 3.22
CA ASP A 116 12.77 -19.03 2.30
C ASP A 116 11.79 -19.93 3.06
N GLY A 117 10.55 -20.03 2.56
CA GLY A 117 9.51 -20.77 3.26
C GLY A 117 8.09 -20.41 2.83
N PRO A 118 7.09 -20.61 3.70
CA PRO A 118 5.68 -20.39 3.37
C PRO A 118 5.30 -18.91 3.25
N ALA A 119 6.16 -18.00 3.74
CA ALA A 119 5.98 -16.57 3.54
C ALA A 119 6.19 -16.26 2.06
N ALA A 120 5.16 -15.76 1.37
CA ALA A 120 5.14 -15.53 -0.07
C ALA A 120 6.00 -14.33 -0.53
N GLY A 121 6.94 -13.85 0.31
CA GLY A 121 7.80 -12.71 0.02
C GLY A 121 7.03 -11.41 -0.24
N ASN A 122 5.79 -11.31 0.26
CA ASN A 122 4.86 -10.20 0.00
C ASN A 122 4.95 -9.07 1.03
N GLY A 123 6.08 -8.97 1.74
CA GLY A 123 6.57 -7.75 2.38
C GLY A 123 5.80 -7.22 3.59
N ALA A 124 4.62 -7.75 3.94
CA ALA A 124 3.76 -7.13 4.93
C ALA A 124 3.14 -8.15 5.90
N ASP A 125 3.78 -8.34 7.05
CA ASP A 125 3.08 -8.86 8.24
C ASP A 125 2.38 -7.71 8.94
N ILE A 126 1.09 -7.87 9.21
CA ILE A 126 0.33 -6.96 10.07
C ILE A 126 0.42 -7.50 11.50
N PHE A 127 0.90 -6.67 12.43
CA PHE A 127 0.72 -6.95 13.84
C PHE A 127 -0.50 -6.20 14.37
N ARG A 128 -1.13 -6.79 15.39
CA ARG A 128 -2.30 -6.20 16.05
C ARG A 128 -2.04 -6.07 17.54
N VAL A 129 -2.25 -4.88 18.08
CA VAL A 129 -2.12 -4.62 19.52
C VAL A 129 -3.42 -4.05 20.05
N ALA A 130 -3.93 -4.63 21.14
CA ALA A 130 -5.04 -4.04 21.87
C ALA A 130 -4.69 -3.82 23.34
N LEU A 131 -5.09 -2.66 23.85
CA LEU A 131 -4.89 -2.22 25.22
C LEU A 131 -6.23 -1.80 25.80
N GLY A 132 -6.66 -2.47 26.86
CA GLY A 132 -7.95 -2.20 27.49
C GLY A 132 -7.85 -2.06 28.99
N LEU A 133 -8.81 -1.38 29.58
CA LEU A 133 -8.92 -1.20 31.02
C LEU A 133 -10.26 -1.74 31.51
N THR A 134 -10.23 -2.57 32.54
CA THR A 134 -11.39 -2.85 33.40
C THR A 134 -11.17 -2.20 34.76
N GLU A 135 -12.15 -2.24 35.66
CA GLU A 135 -12.05 -1.63 37.00
C GLU A 135 -10.84 -2.13 37.82
N SER A 136 -10.36 -3.35 37.53
CA SER A 136 -9.34 -4.02 38.33
C SER A 136 -8.08 -4.42 37.55
N HIS A 137 -8.08 -4.33 36.22
CA HIS A 137 -7.00 -4.87 35.40
C HIS A 137 -6.68 -3.99 34.19
N THR A 138 -5.41 -3.99 33.81
CA THR A 138 -4.98 -3.59 32.47
C THR A 138 -4.81 -4.82 31.60
N TRP A 139 -5.42 -4.83 30.42
CA TRP A 139 -5.36 -5.94 29.48
C TRP A 139 -4.51 -5.56 28.29
N TRP A 140 -3.63 -6.49 27.91
CA TRP A 140 -2.70 -6.32 26.81
C TRP A 140 -2.83 -7.53 25.90
N ARG A 141 -3.02 -7.27 24.61
CA ARG A 141 -3.07 -8.28 23.58
C ARG A 141 -2.15 -7.90 22.45
N VAL A 142 -1.36 -8.87 21.99
CA VAL A 142 -0.45 -8.75 20.84
C VAL A 142 -0.64 -10.01 20.01
N ASP A 143 -1.07 -9.83 18.76
CA ASP A 143 -1.23 -10.90 17.78
C ASP A 143 -0.29 -10.68 16.59
#